data_AF-A0A7V4DH45-F1
#
_entry.id   AF-A0A7V4DH45-F1
#
_cell.length_a   1.000
_cell.length_b   1.000
_cell.length_c   1.000
_cell.angle_alpha   90.00
_cell.angle_beta   90.00
_cell.angle_gamma   90.00
#
_symmetry.space_group_name_H-M   'P 1'
#
loop_
_entity.id
_entity.type
_entity.pdbx_description
1 polymer ?
#
loop_
_entity_poly.entity_id
_entity_poly.type
_entity_poly.pdbx_seq_one_letter_code
_entity_poly.pdbx_strand_id
1 'polypeptide(L)'
;ICDFFFLVSSPLVFASWPRYRELWERRSEALSSFTSQDFLDLQVLYQLIWFDPLLLQEDGDLRRLHEKGRNYREEDKTLVSEMTMRVFRGILPQYRKLLAEGQIEVTFSPFYHPILPLLVDTSLAQDSGKAALVTGVRYAFPQDAREQIRRGREYAREVWGQELCGMWPSEGSVSEEVLWMAQEEGVRWVATGEEVLFRSLQQGRGEDGKAPEALYRPHCLRKDGREIVVLFRDRVLSDAIGFEYHRLSPQDAVEDFVRRLWYIRKSLPQGRDYVVNVILDGENAWEYYRNNGLPFLTGLYEALSEERELVTTTPSKYLQEHQGMSVLERLLPGSWIFGNFSSWIGHPEKNWAWEQLFEVRREFEKVKDRLSPSVRERAYELILQAEGSDWFWWLGEDHPSPQKNIFAAYFLGLLEEVRDLLRAGRGSEEQCTRGTS
;
A
#
# COMPACT_ATOMS: atom_id res chain seq x y z
N ILE A 1 -18.16 17.50 12.97
CA ILE A 1 -16.90 17.80 13.71
C ILE A 1 -16.55 16.63 14.61
N CYS A 2 -17.36 16.27 15.62
CA CYS A 2 -17.05 15.14 16.51
C CYS A 2 -16.79 13.80 15.82
N ASP A 3 -17.51 13.49 14.74
CA ASP A 3 -17.35 12.21 14.03
C ASP A 3 -15.93 11.97 13.49
N PHE A 4 -15.18 13.04 13.22
CA PHE A 4 -13.78 12.95 12.74
C PHE A 4 -12.74 12.96 13.86
N PHE A 5 -13.11 13.33 15.09
CA PHE A 5 -12.20 13.40 16.24
C PHE A 5 -12.32 12.20 17.19
N PHE A 6 -13.22 11.26 16.91
CA PHE A 6 -13.37 9.99 17.63
C PHE A 6 -13.00 8.77 16.78
N LEU A 7 -12.14 8.96 15.77
CA LEU A 7 -11.69 7.89 14.87
C LEU A 7 -10.70 6.92 15.52
N VAL A 8 -10.06 7.29 16.65
CA VAL A 8 -9.23 6.36 17.42
C VAL A 8 -10.14 5.27 17.99
N SER A 9 -10.09 4.09 17.37
CA SER A 9 -11.03 2.99 17.61
C SER A 9 -10.55 2.03 18.70
N SER A 10 -9.23 1.85 18.83
CA SER A 10 -8.62 0.87 19.72
C SER A 10 -8.55 1.35 21.18
N PRO A 11 -9.22 0.65 22.13
CA PRO A 11 -9.09 0.97 23.56
C PRO A 11 -7.66 0.84 24.08
N LEU A 12 -6.83 -0.01 23.47
CA LEU A 12 -5.42 -0.16 23.83
C LEU A 12 -4.60 1.12 23.58
N VAL A 13 -5.03 1.93 22.61
CA VAL A 13 -4.40 3.21 22.26
C VAL A 13 -4.94 4.32 23.16
N PHE A 14 -6.24 4.54 23.20
CA PHE A 14 -6.79 5.72 23.89
C PHE A 14 -6.91 5.56 25.41
N ALA A 15 -6.84 4.35 25.97
CA ALA A 15 -6.95 4.15 27.42
C ALA A 15 -5.81 4.79 28.22
N SER A 16 -4.64 5.01 27.61
CA SER A 16 -3.52 5.74 28.21
C SER A 16 -3.70 7.27 28.21
N TRP A 17 -4.82 7.78 27.65
CA TRP A 17 -5.13 9.21 27.54
C TRP A 17 -6.42 9.52 28.32
N PRO A 18 -6.36 9.76 29.65
CA PRO A 18 -7.55 9.80 30.52
C PRO A 18 -8.62 10.79 30.07
N ARG A 19 -8.20 11.99 29.66
CA ARG A 19 -9.13 13.03 29.20
C ARG A 19 -9.75 12.69 27.84
N TYR A 20 -8.98 12.12 26.92
CA TYR A 20 -9.54 11.70 25.64
C TYR A 20 -10.56 10.58 25.84
N ARG A 21 -10.25 9.60 26.70
CA ARG A 21 -11.18 8.53 27.09
C ARG A 21 -12.49 9.08 27.67
N GLU A 22 -12.41 10.05 28.58
CA GLU A 22 -13.58 10.73 29.16
C GLU A 22 -14.48 11.34 28.06
N LEU A 23 -13.88 12.03 27.09
CA LEU A 23 -14.60 12.64 25.97
C LEU A 23 -15.15 11.60 24.99
N TRP A 24 -14.40 10.51 24.77
CA TRP A 24 -14.81 9.39 23.91
C TRP A 24 -16.02 8.65 24.49
N GLU A 25 -16.06 8.44 25.81
CA GLU A 25 -17.22 7.83 26.49
C GLU A 25 -18.48 8.69 26.36
N ARG A 26 -18.33 10.02 26.26
CA ARG A 26 -19.42 11.00 26.05
C ARG A 26 -19.82 11.19 24.58
N ARG A 27 -19.17 10.51 23.62
CA ARG A 27 -19.37 10.77 22.17
C ARG A 27 -20.81 10.58 21.66
N SER A 28 -21.63 9.80 22.36
CA SER A 28 -23.05 9.59 22.03
C SER A 28 -23.99 10.64 22.63
N GLU A 29 -23.48 11.54 23.48
CA GLU A 29 -24.28 12.64 24.04
C GLU A 29 -24.59 13.71 22.99
N ALA A 30 -25.59 14.55 23.27
CA ALA A 30 -25.88 15.71 22.43
C ALA A 30 -24.68 16.68 22.44
N LEU A 31 -24.33 17.24 21.28
CA LEU A 31 -23.21 18.21 21.16
C LEU A 31 -23.35 19.42 22.11
N SER A 32 -24.57 19.76 22.51
CA SER A 32 -24.83 20.81 23.50
C SER A 32 -24.35 20.47 24.92
N SER A 33 -24.03 19.21 25.22
CA SER A 33 -23.40 18.80 26.49
C SER A 33 -21.90 19.08 26.52
N PHE A 34 -21.27 19.34 25.37
CA PHE A 34 -19.85 19.62 25.27
C PHE A 34 -19.58 21.11 25.48
N THR A 35 -18.63 21.41 26.36
CA THR A 35 -18.12 22.77 26.58
C THR A 35 -17.10 23.16 25.52
N SER A 36 -16.81 24.46 25.35
CA SER A 36 -15.70 24.91 24.50
C SER A 36 -14.36 24.29 24.90
N GLN A 37 -14.15 24.05 26.19
CA GLN A 37 -12.95 23.38 26.69
C GLN A 37 -12.93 21.88 26.33
N ASP A 38 -14.07 21.20 26.32
CA ASP A 38 -14.16 19.81 25.85
C ASP A 38 -13.72 19.71 24.38
N PHE A 39 -14.18 20.62 23.53
CA PHE A 39 -13.77 20.65 22.12
C PHE A 39 -12.29 20.97 21.93
N LEU A 40 -11.76 21.93 22.69
CA LEU A 40 -10.35 22.31 22.63
C LEU A 40 -9.44 21.16 23.07
N ASP A 41 -9.79 20.50 24.18
CA ASP A 41 -9.07 19.32 24.65
C ASP A 41 -9.13 18.19 23.62
N LEU A 42 -10.32 17.92 23.05
CA LEU A 42 -10.50 16.88 22.04
C LEU A 42 -9.62 17.13 20.80
N GLN A 43 -9.59 18.37 20.31
CA GLN A 43 -8.82 18.75 19.13
C GLN A 43 -7.31 18.53 19.33
N VAL A 44 -6.78 18.90 20.49
CA VAL A 44 -5.34 18.73 20.79
C VAL A 44 -5.01 17.27 21.05
N LEU A 45 -5.79 16.59 21.89
CA LEU A 45 -5.54 15.19 22.26
C LEU A 45 -5.64 14.25 21.07
N TYR A 46 -6.62 14.45 20.19
CA TYR A 46 -6.77 13.63 18.99
C TYR A 46 -5.51 13.68 18.13
N GLN A 47 -4.87 14.85 17.99
CA GLN A 47 -3.63 14.99 17.22
C GLN A 47 -2.44 14.37 17.96
N LEU A 48 -2.34 14.57 19.28
CA LEU A 48 -1.23 14.05 20.09
C LEU A 48 -1.19 12.52 20.16
N ILE A 49 -2.35 11.84 20.13
CA ILE A 49 -2.44 10.38 20.19
C ILE A 49 -1.70 9.70 19.02
N TRP A 50 -1.61 10.35 17.87
CA TRP A 50 -0.97 9.80 16.68
C TRP A 50 0.55 10.03 16.61
N PHE A 51 1.13 10.77 17.55
CA PHE A 51 2.58 10.91 17.62
C PHE A 51 3.22 9.63 18.13
N ASP A 52 4.38 9.30 17.56
CA ASP A 52 5.19 8.18 18.01
C ASP A 52 5.52 8.31 19.52
N PRO A 53 5.39 7.24 20.32
CA PRO A 53 5.66 7.28 21.75
C PRO A 53 7.09 7.70 22.11
N LEU A 54 8.10 7.41 21.28
CA LEU A 54 9.46 7.89 21.50
C LEU A 54 9.52 9.41 21.34
N LEU A 55 8.86 9.97 20.31
CA LEU A 55 8.82 11.42 20.12
C LEU A 55 8.12 12.15 21.26
N LEU A 56 7.01 11.59 21.77
CA LEU A 56 6.33 12.11 22.96
C LEU A 56 7.22 12.09 24.20
N GLN A 57 8.17 11.15 24.28
CA GLN A 57 9.13 11.07 25.37
C GLN A 57 10.34 11.97 25.14
N GLU A 58 10.94 12.00 23.97
CA GLU A 58 12.24 12.65 23.73
C GLU A 58 12.14 14.15 23.48
N ASP A 59 11.07 14.61 22.81
CA ASP A 59 10.88 16.03 22.53
C ASP A 59 10.22 16.75 23.71
N GLY A 60 10.88 17.79 24.23
CA GLY A 60 10.43 18.49 25.43
C GLY A 60 9.07 19.20 25.27
N ASP A 61 8.75 19.69 24.08
CA ASP A 61 7.47 20.36 23.82
C ASP A 61 6.32 19.35 23.74
N LEU A 62 6.53 18.23 23.02
CA LEU A 62 5.56 17.14 22.96
C LEU A 62 5.34 16.49 24.32
N ARG A 63 6.42 16.26 25.08
CA ARG A 63 6.34 15.73 26.45
C ARG A 63 5.49 16.64 27.34
N ARG A 64 5.74 17.95 27.30
CA ARG A 64 4.96 18.95 28.06
C ARG A 64 3.49 18.93 27.67
N LEU A 65 3.17 18.83 26.38
CA LEU A 65 1.79 18.73 25.90
C LEU A 65 1.13 17.43 26.37
N HIS A 66 1.83 16.30 26.29
CA HIS A 66 1.33 15.01 26.76
C HIS A 66 1.06 15.01 28.27
N GLU A 67 2.01 15.50 29.08
CA GLU A 67 1.89 15.59 30.54
C GLU A 67 0.78 16.54 30.99
N LYS A 68 0.51 17.61 30.22
CA LYS A 68 -0.58 18.54 30.49
C LYS A 68 -1.93 17.83 30.51
N GLY A 69 -2.18 16.93 29.55
CA GLY A 69 -3.29 15.97 29.52
C GLY A 69 -4.71 16.55 29.40
N ARG A 70 -4.95 17.82 29.77
CA ARG A 70 -6.25 18.52 29.72
C ARG A 70 -6.08 20.03 29.87
N ASN A 71 -7.19 20.77 29.75
CA ASN A 71 -7.21 22.23 29.88
C ASN A 71 -6.25 22.91 28.88
N TYR A 72 -6.25 22.40 27.64
CA TYR A 72 -5.46 22.97 26.56
C TYR A 72 -5.93 24.38 26.23
N ARG A 73 -5.04 25.17 25.65
CA ARG A 73 -5.25 26.54 25.18
C ARG A 73 -5.17 26.55 23.66
N GLU A 74 -5.72 27.59 23.02
CA GLU A 74 -5.62 27.74 21.57
C GLU A 74 -4.16 27.73 21.07
N GLU A 75 -3.24 28.30 21.85
CA GLU A 75 -1.79 28.27 21.58
C GLU A 75 -1.20 26.85 21.48
N ASP A 76 -1.77 25.88 22.20
CA ASP A 76 -1.31 24.49 22.16
C ASP A 76 -1.61 23.84 20.79
N LYS A 77 -2.67 24.29 20.09
CA LYS A 77 -2.96 23.80 18.73
C LYS A 77 -1.87 24.23 17.75
N THR A 78 -1.40 25.47 17.88
CA THR A 78 -0.31 25.99 17.07
C THR A 78 0.95 25.17 17.30
N LEU A 79 1.29 24.90 18.57
CA LEU A 79 2.45 24.09 18.91
C LEU A 79 2.33 22.66 18.36
N VAL A 80 1.18 21.99 18.53
CA VAL A 80 0.98 20.64 17.94
C VAL A 80 1.15 20.66 16.43
N SER A 81 0.58 21.66 15.74
CA SER A 81 0.72 21.79 14.29
C SER A 81 2.18 22.00 13.86
N GLU A 82 2.93 22.84 14.58
CA GLU A 82 4.36 23.04 14.35
C GLU A 82 5.16 21.76 14.55
N MET A 83 4.83 20.98 15.59
CA MET A 83 5.45 19.69 15.85
C MET A 83 5.12 18.65 14.77
N THR A 84 3.86 18.57 14.32
CA THR A 84 3.48 17.69 13.21
C THR A 84 4.28 18.02 11.95
N MET A 85 4.38 19.30 11.60
CA MET A 85 5.16 19.73 10.43
C MET A 85 6.66 19.47 10.59
N ARG A 86 7.21 19.56 11.82
CA ARG A 86 8.60 19.18 12.11
C ARG A 86 8.83 17.70 11.84
N VAL A 87 7.93 16.83 12.32
CA VAL A 87 7.99 15.38 12.08
C VAL A 87 7.94 15.09 10.58
N PHE A 88 6.96 15.65 9.85
CA PHE A 88 6.84 15.44 8.41
C PHE A 88 8.08 15.85 7.62
N ARG A 89 8.70 16.98 7.97
CA ARG A 89 9.97 17.41 7.36
C ARG A 89 11.14 16.47 7.65
N GLY A 90 11.08 15.72 8.75
CA GLY A 90 12.11 14.76 9.16
C GLY A 90 12.02 13.39 8.47
N ILE A 91 10.89 13.03 7.86
CA ILE A 91 10.65 11.70 7.28
C ILE A 91 11.70 11.36 6.22
N LEU A 92 11.75 12.11 5.10
CA LEU A 92 12.67 11.80 4.01
C LEU A 92 14.15 11.89 4.41
N PRO A 93 14.61 12.89 5.19
CA PRO A 93 15.97 12.91 5.73
C PRO A 93 16.33 11.64 6.51
N GLN A 94 15.41 11.12 7.34
CA GLN A 94 15.66 9.90 8.11
C GLN A 94 15.81 8.69 7.20
N TYR A 95 14.91 8.49 6.22
CA TYR A 95 15.05 7.42 5.24
C TYR A 95 16.36 7.51 4.44
N ARG A 96 16.76 8.73 4.03
CA ARG A 96 18.05 8.94 3.32
C ARG A 96 19.25 8.54 4.17
N LYS A 97 19.23 8.84 5.48
CA LYS A 97 20.27 8.40 6.41
C LYS A 97 20.35 6.88 6.47
N LEU A 98 19.21 6.20 6.68
CA LEU A 98 19.15 4.74 6.76
C LEU A 98 19.59 4.06 5.46
N LEU A 99 19.25 4.64 4.30
CA LEU A 99 19.72 4.18 3.00
C LEU A 99 21.24 4.33 2.85
N ALA A 100 21.81 5.47 3.23
CA ALA A 100 23.25 5.72 3.15
C ALA A 100 24.05 4.78 4.07
N GLU A 101 23.46 4.37 5.19
CA GLU A 101 24.01 3.39 6.13
C GLU A 101 23.80 1.93 5.67
N GLY A 102 23.04 1.70 4.59
CA GLY A 102 22.72 0.37 4.07
C GLY A 102 21.81 -0.47 4.97
N GLN A 103 21.11 0.17 5.91
CA GLN A 103 20.19 -0.52 6.85
C GLN A 103 18.87 -0.89 6.21
N ILE A 104 18.44 -0.14 5.19
CA ILE A 104 17.20 -0.36 4.46
C ILE A 104 17.46 -0.37 2.96
N GLU A 105 16.50 -0.94 2.24
CA GLU A 105 16.34 -0.77 0.80
C GLU A 105 14.96 -0.12 0.58
N VAL A 106 14.87 0.79 -0.39
CA VAL A 106 13.59 1.38 -0.81
C VAL A 106 13.20 0.86 -2.19
N THR A 107 11.92 0.62 -2.36
CA THR A 107 11.29 0.30 -3.65
C THR A 107 10.45 1.48 -4.10
N PHE A 108 9.93 1.39 -5.33
CA PHE A 108 8.85 2.25 -5.79
C PHE A 108 7.62 1.42 -6.15
N SER A 109 6.49 2.10 -6.38
CA SER A 109 5.27 1.50 -6.88
C SER A 109 4.80 2.21 -8.15
N PRO A 110 3.92 1.59 -8.95
CA PRO A 110 3.21 2.28 -10.02
C PRO A 110 2.57 3.58 -9.53
N PHE A 111 2.65 4.65 -10.34
CA PHE A 111 2.52 6.03 -9.85
C PHE A 111 1.22 6.34 -9.09
N TYR A 112 0.06 5.97 -9.65
CA TYR A 112 -1.24 6.11 -8.99
C TYR A 112 -1.75 4.81 -8.36
N HIS A 113 -0.84 3.86 -8.09
CA HIS A 113 -1.14 2.57 -7.48
C HIS A 113 -2.26 1.74 -8.19
N PRO A 114 -2.34 1.66 -9.53
CA PRO A 114 -3.32 0.81 -10.21
C PRO A 114 -3.02 -0.68 -10.08
N ILE A 115 -4.06 -1.52 -10.23
CA ILE A 115 -3.88 -2.97 -10.43
C ILE A 115 -3.39 -3.22 -11.87
N LEU A 116 -2.07 -3.19 -12.06
CA LEU A 116 -1.44 -3.23 -13.39
C LEU A 116 -1.95 -4.35 -14.31
N PRO A 117 -2.15 -5.62 -13.85
CA PRO A 117 -2.71 -6.66 -14.72
C PRO A 117 -4.08 -6.30 -15.30
N LEU A 118 -4.93 -5.60 -14.56
CA LEU A 118 -6.26 -5.19 -15.03
C LEU A 118 -6.18 -4.04 -16.04
N LEU A 119 -5.13 -3.21 -16.01
CA LEU A 119 -4.88 -2.22 -17.08
C LEU A 119 -4.36 -2.89 -18.35
N VAL A 120 -3.52 -3.93 -18.23
CA VAL A 120 -3.07 -4.73 -19.37
C VAL A 120 -4.26 -5.36 -20.06
N ASP A 121 -5.06 -6.12 -19.32
CA ASP A 121 -6.31 -6.72 -19.79
C ASP A 121 -7.18 -7.20 -18.62
N THR A 122 -8.38 -6.65 -18.48
CA THR A 122 -9.32 -7.13 -17.46
C THR A 122 -9.72 -8.60 -17.62
N SER A 123 -9.50 -9.22 -18.77
CA SER A 123 -9.72 -10.66 -18.93
C SER A 123 -8.81 -11.51 -18.05
N LEU A 124 -7.64 -11.00 -17.63
CA LEU A 124 -6.71 -11.69 -16.73
C LEU A 124 -7.33 -11.98 -15.35
N ALA A 125 -8.44 -11.33 -14.99
CA ALA A 125 -9.23 -11.66 -13.81
C ALA A 125 -9.74 -13.10 -13.81
N GLN A 126 -10.12 -13.63 -14.98
CA GLN A 126 -10.59 -15.01 -15.12
C GLN A 126 -9.48 -16.02 -14.82
N ASP A 127 -8.28 -15.74 -15.32
CA ASP A 127 -7.11 -16.59 -15.13
C ASP A 127 -6.61 -16.56 -13.68
N SER A 128 -7.06 -15.58 -12.88
CA SER A 128 -6.68 -15.42 -11.47
C SER A 128 -7.56 -16.20 -10.48
N GLY A 129 -8.75 -16.70 -10.87
CA GLY A 129 -9.60 -17.53 -10.00
C GLY A 129 -11.10 -17.24 -10.09
N LYS A 130 -11.82 -17.35 -8.97
CA LYS A 130 -13.30 -17.24 -8.86
C LYS A 130 -13.87 -15.83 -9.11
N ALA A 131 -13.17 -14.96 -9.82
CA ALA A 131 -13.78 -13.74 -10.31
C ALA A 131 -14.69 -14.13 -11.49
N ALA A 132 -15.98 -14.30 -11.21
CA ALA A 132 -16.97 -14.38 -12.28
C ALA A 132 -16.84 -13.09 -13.10
N LEU A 133 -16.50 -13.20 -14.39
CA LEU A 133 -16.80 -12.12 -15.31
C LEU A 133 -18.30 -11.87 -15.24
N VAL A 134 -18.70 -10.64 -14.93
CA VAL A 134 -19.84 -10.05 -15.61
C VAL A 134 -19.53 -8.58 -15.87
N THR A 135 -18.71 -8.33 -16.91
CA THR A 135 -18.79 -7.07 -17.65
C THR A 135 -18.84 -7.39 -19.15
N GLY A 136 -19.69 -6.68 -19.88
CA GLY A 136 -19.68 -6.69 -21.34
C GLY A 136 -18.52 -5.87 -21.94
N VAL A 137 -17.57 -5.44 -21.10
CA VAL A 137 -16.53 -4.46 -21.44
C VAL A 137 -15.15 -4.98 -21.03
N ARG A 138 -14.27 -5.12 -22.02
CA ARG A 138 -12.84 -5.45 -21.86
C ARG A 138 -12.04 -4.14 -21.83
N TYR A 139 -11.48 -3.81 -20.67
CA TYR A 139 -10.55 -2.69 -20.53
C TYR A 139 -9.13 -3.23 -20.74
N ALA A 140 -8.43 -2.72 -21.76
CA ALA A 140 -7.11 -3.21 -22.17
C ALA A 140 -6.28 -2.06 -22.75
N PHE A 141 -5.56 -1.38 -21.87
CA PHE A 141 -4.67 -0.26 -22.18
C PHE A 141 -3.28 -0.54 -21.57
N PRO A 142 -2.53 -1.54 -22.09
CA PRO A 142 -1.21 -1.91 -21.55
C PRO A 142 -0.18 -0.77 -21.57
N GLN A 143 -0.37 0.23 -22.44
CA GLN A 143 0.43 1.45 -22.44
C GLN A 143 0.28 2.26 -21.15
N ASP A 144 -0.90 2.24 -20.53
CA ASP A 144 -1.16 2.96 -19.27
C ASP A 144 -0.46 2.22 -18.11
N ALA A 145 -0.48 0.88 -18.12
CA ALA A 145 0.30 0.07 -17.19
C ALA A 145 1.81 0.39 -17.26
N ARG A 146 2.37 0.47 -18.47
CA ARG A 146 3.79 0.84 -18.67
C ARG A 146 4.07 2.27 -18.21
N GLU A 147 3.18 3.21 -18.54
CA GLU A 147 3.32 4.62 -18.15
C GLU A 147 3.30 4.79 -16.63
N GLN A 148 2.44 4.06 -15.91
CA GLN A 148 2.37 4.06 -14.45
C GLN A 148 3.66 3.55 -13.81
N ILE A 149 4.27 2.50 -14.37
CA ILE A 149 5.60 2.02 -13.94
C ILE A 149 6.66 3.08 -14.21
N ARG A 150 6.68 3.65 -15.42
CA ARG A 150 7.67 4.66 -15.84
C ARG A 150 7.63 5.90 -14.94
N ARG A 151 6.43 6.46 -14.70
CA ARG A 151 6.22 7.63 -13.82
C ARG A 151 6.59 7.32 -12.38
N GLY A 152 6.24 6.14 -11.86
CA GLY A 152 6.61 5.69 -10.52
C GLY A 152 8.12 5.64 -10.33
N ARG A 153 8.85 5.04 -11.29
CA ARG A 153 10.32 5.00 -11.30
C ARG A 153 10.93 6.39 -11.37
N GLU A 154 10.44 7.24 -12.29
CA GLU A 154 10.96 8.59 -12.48
C GLU A 154 10.80 9.46 -11.23
N TYR A 155 9.61 9.42 -10.61
CA TYR A 155 9.34 10.12 -9.37
C TYR A 155 10.22 9.61 -8.22
N ALA A 156 10.36 8.29 -8.08
CA ALA A 156 11.24 7.72 -7.06
C ALA A 156 12.70 8.14 -7.27
N ARG A 157 13.18 8.17 -8.51
CA ARG A 157 14.52 8.67 -8.82
C ARG A 157 14.69 10.14 -8.46
N GLU A 158 13.69 10.98 -8.68
CA GLU A 158 13.72 12.39 -8.26
C GLU A 158 13.82 12.53 -6.73
N VAL A 159 13.02 11.75 -6.00
CA VAL A 159 12.97 11.80 -4.52
C VAL A 159 14.27 11.27 -3.90
N TRP A 160 14.80 10.17 -4.42
CA TRP A 160 15.93 9.45 -3.83
C TRP A 160 17.29 9.80 -4.44
N GLY A 161 17.32 10.40 -5.63
CA GLY A 161 18.55 10.74 -6.34
C GLY A 161 19.33 9.53 -6.88
N GLN A 162 18.71 8.34 -6.90
CA GLN A 162 19.31 7.10 -7.40
C GLN A 162 18.25 6.20 -8.07
N GLU A 163 18.69 5.33 -8.97
CA GLU A 163 17.82 4.31 -9.58
C GLU A 163 17.48 3.22 -8.56
N LEU A 164 16.21 2.82 -8.49
CA LEU A 164 15.74 1.75 -7.60
C LEU A 164 15.59 0.45 -8.39
N CYS A 165 16.06 -0.66 -7.83
CA CYS A 165 16.03 -1.96 -8.49
C CYS A 165 14.78 -2.79 -8.17
N GLY A 166 14.09 -2.46 -7.09
CA GLY A 166 12.87 -3.15 -6.64
C GLY A 166 11.61 -2.35 -6.92
N MET A 167 10.55 -3.03 -7.32
CA MET A 167 9.21 -2.47 -7.41
C MET A 167 8.25 -3.26 -6.52
N TRP A 168 7.43 -2.57 -5.74
CA TRP A 168 6.23 -3.13 -5.13
C TRP A 168 5.06 -2.92 -6.11
N PRO A 169 4.60 -3.98 -6.82
CA PRO A 169 3.40 -3.86 -7.63
C PRO A 169 2.23 -3.56 -6.70
N SER A 170 1.30 -2.69 -7.12
CA SER A 170 0.15 -2.32 -6.30
C SER A 170 -0.58 -3.57 -5.83
N GLU A 171 -0.74 -3.73 -4.52
CA GLU A 171 -1.39 -4.91 -3.93
C GLU A 171 -0.70 -6.23 -4.27
N GLY A 172 0.62 -6.20 -4.48
CA GLY A 172 1.39 -7.33 -4.99
C GLY A 172 0.84 -7.89 -6.31
N SER A 173 0.12 -7.09 -7.10
CA SER A 173 -0.60 -7.56 -8.29
C SER A 173 0.35 -7.79 -9.46
N VAL A 174 0.42 -9.04 -9.93
CA VAL A 174 1.37 -9.48 -10.95
C VAL A 174 0.69 -10.27 -12.07
N SER A 175 1.27 -10.18 -13.26
CA SER A 175 1.11 -11.08 -14.41
C SER A 175 2.44 -11.10 -15.17
N GLU A 176 2.68 -12.09 -16.02
CA GLU A 176 3.94 -12.13 -16.79
C GLU A 176 4.14 -10.89 -17.65
N GLU A 177 3.08 -10.39 -18.29
CA GLU A 177 3.12 -9.16 -19.08
C GLU A 177 3.60 -7.97 -18.26
N VAL A 178 3.06 -7.79 -17.05
CA VAL A 178 3.46 -6.73 -16.12
C VAL A 178 4.92 -6.89 -15.69
N LEU A 179 5.35 -8.12 -15.40
CA LEU A 179 6.73 -8.39 -15.01
C LEU A 179 7.72 -8.06 -16.13
N TRP A 180 7.38 -8.36 -17.38
CA TRP A 180 8.22 -8.00 -18.53
C TRP A 180 8.22 -6.49 -18.78
N MET A 181 7.08 -5.80 -18.64
CA MET A 181 7.04 -4.33 -18.71
C MET A 181 7.91 -3.70 -17.61
N ALA A 182 7.83 -4.20 -16.38
CA ALA A 182 8.66 -3.72 -15.27
C ALA A 182 10.15 -3.95 -15.53
N GLN A 183 10.52 -5.14 -16.05
CA GLN A 183 11.89 -5.47 -16.40
C GLN A 183 12.45 -4.55 -17.50
N GLU A 184 11.64 -4.24 -18.52
CA GLU A 184 12.00 -3.28 -19.57
C GLU A 184 12.20 -1.86 -19.02
N GLU A 185 11.48 -1.50 -17.96
CA GLU A 185 11.69 -0.26 -17.20
C GLU A 185 12.80 -0.40 -16.13
N GLY A 186 13.64 -1.43 -16.19
CA GLY A 186 14.84 -1.56 -15.36
C GLY A 186 14.62 -2.19 -13.99
N VAL A 187 13.40 -2.64 -13.66
CA VAL A 187 13.11 -3.40 -12.43
C VAL A 187 13.84 -4.75 -12.47
N ARG A 188 14.46 -5.12 -11.36
CA ARG A 188 15.20 -6.38 -11.19
C ARG A 188 14.44 -7.40 -10.36
N TRP A 189 13.70 -6.92 -9.37
CA TRP A 189 12.90 -7.78 -8.51
C TRP A 189 11.58 -7.14 -8.11
N VAL A 190 10.59 -7.99 -7.85
CA VAL A 190 9.30 -7.63 -7.26
C VAL A 190 8.93 -8.59 -6.14
N ALA A 191 7.90 -8.28 -5.38
CA ALA A 191 7.32 -9.19 -4.40
C ALA A 191 5.80 -9.32 -4.54
N THR A 192 5.25 -10.49 -4.17
CA THR A 192 3.81 -10.79 -4.19
C THR A 192 3.44 -11.85 -3.14
N GLY A 193 2.19 -12.30 -3.10
CA GLY A 193 1.66 -13.30 -2.15
C GLY A 193 2.02 -14.75 -2.49
N GLU A 194 2.13 -15.59 -1.47
CA GLU A 194 2.36 -17.04 -1.62
C GLU A 194 1.29 -17.73 -2.47
N GLU A 195 0.04 -17.25 -2.46
CA GLU A 195 -1.04 -17.81 -3.25
C GLU A 195 -0.73 -17.77 -4.75
N VAL A 196 -0.04 -16.73 -5.22
CA VAL A 196 0.41 -16.63 -6.62
C VAL A 196 1.43 -17.72 -6.94
N LEU A 197 2.42 -17.93 -6.05
CA LEU A 197 3.42 -18.99 -6.20
C LEU A 197 2.77 -20.37 -6.22
N PHE A 198 1.92 -20.64 -5.24
CA PHE A 198 1.27 -21.93 -5.04
C PHE A 198 0.38 -22.30 -6.22
N ARG A 199 -0.39 -21.34 -6.75
CA ARG A 199 -1.16 -21.55 -7.98
C ARG A 199 -0.26 -21.82 -9.17
N SER A 200 0.84 -21.06 -9.30
CA SER A 200 1.80 -21.20 -10.41
C SER A 200 2.51 -22.56 -10.41
N LEU A 201 2.83 -23.09 -9.23
CA LEU A 201 3.49 -24.39 -9.05
C LEU A 201 2.51 -25.57 -8.89
N GLN A 202 1.20 -25.32 -8.81
CA GLN A 202 0.18 -26.32 -8.44
C GLN A 202 0.51 -27.00 -7.10
N GLN A 203 0.95 -26.19 -6.14
CA GLN A 203 1.31 -26.59 -4.79
C GLN A 203 0.45 -25.85 -3.78
N GLY A 204 0.65 -26.13 -2.51
CA GLY A 204 0.04 -25.41 -1.40
C GLY A 204 0.75 -25.75 -0.10
N ARG A 205 0.33 -25.11 0.99
CA ARG A 205 0.73 -25.54 2.33
C ARG A 205 0.18 -26.97 2.59
N GLY A 206 0.97 -27.79 3.28
CA GLY A 206 0.55 -29.13 3.69
C GLY A 206 -0.60 -29.08 4.71
N GLU A 207 -1.19 -30.24 5.01
CA GLU A 207 -2.26 -30.36 6.03
C GLU A 207 -1.82 -29.90 7.43
N ASP A 208 -0.51 -29.98 7.71
CA ASP A 208 0.11 -29.49 8.95
C ASP A 208 0.46 -27.99 8.91
N GLY A 209 0.02 -27.27 7.86
CA GLY A 209 0.25 -25.84 7.67
C GLY A 209 1.65 -25.48 7.16
N LYS A 210 2.55 -26.45 6.96
CA LYS A 210 3.90 -26.18 6.46
C LYS A 210 3.87 -25.73 5.00
N ALA A 211 4.58 -24.65 4.71
CA ALA A 211 4.82 -24.26 3.33
C ALA A 211 5.90 -25.13 2.66
N PRO A 212 5.81 -25.34 1.34
CA PRO A 212 6.85 -26.01 0.58
C PRO A 212 8.15 -25.19 0.57
N GLU A 213 9.29 -25.86 0.36
CA GLU A 213 10.62 -25.22 0.24
C GLU A 213 10.60 -24.06 -0.77
N ALA A 214 9.80 -24.19 -1.83
CA ALA A 214 9.67 -23.18 -2.86
C ALA A 214 9.28 -21.80 -2.33
N LEU A 215 8.51 -21.69 -1.23
CA LEU A 215 8.13 -20.38 -0.67
C LEU A 215 9.34 -19.57 -0.20
N TYR A 216 10.37 -20.25 0.31
CA TYR A 216 11.51 -19.62 0.97
C TYR A 216 12.72 -19.43 0.05
N ARG A 217 12.46 -19.37 -1.26
CA ARG A 217 13.47 -19.19 -2.30
C ARG A 217 13.03 -18.08 -3.25
N PRO A 218 13.95 -17.22 -3.74
CA PRO A 218 13.64 -16.35 -4.85
C PRO A 218 13.44 -17.15 -6.12
N HIS A 219 12.45 -16.74 -6.93
CA HIS A 219 12.18 -17.36 -8.22
C HIS A 219 12.51 -16.40 -9.35
N CYS A 220 13.17 -16.89 -10.38
CA CYS A 220 13.54 -16.13 -11.56
C CYS A 220 12.67 -16.55 -12.74
N LEU A 221 11.95 -15.61 -13.33
CA LEU A 221 11.34 -15.79 -14.65
C LEU A 221 12.39 -15.43 -15.71
N ARG A 222 12.45 -16.23 -16.78
CA ARG A 222 13.37 -16.00 -17.91
C ARG A 222 12.65 -16.06 -19.25
N LYS A 223 12.84 -15.04 -20.08
CA LYS A 223 12.28 -14.99 -21.43
C LYS A 223 13.12 -14.11 -22.34
N ASP A 224 13.50 -14.60 -23.52
CA ASP A 224 14.26 -13.85 -24.53
C ASP A 224 15.55 -13.19 -24.01
N GLY A 225 16.28 -13.88 -23.13
CA GLY A 225 17.51 -13.34 -22.50
C GLY A 225 17.27 -12.30 -21.40
N ARG A 226 16.01 -11.99 -21.09
CA ARG A 226 15.59 -11.15 -19.96
C ARG A 226 15.32 -12.00 -18.73
N GLU A 227 15.56 -11.42 -17.57
CA GLU A 227 15.24 -12.04 -16.29
C GLU A 227 14.68 -11.03 -15.29
N ILE A 228 13.76 -11.49 -14.45
CA ILE A 228 13.20 -10.75 -13.32
C ILE A 228 12.95 -11.72 -12.17
N VAL A 229 13.26 -11.26 -10.95
CA VAL A 229 13.12 -12.05 -9.74
C VAL A 229 11.81 -11.73 -9.04
N VAL A 230 11.15 -12.75 -8.51
CA VAL A 230 9.93 -12.64 -7.71
C VAL A 230 10.19 -13.26 -6.34
N LEU A 231 9.93 -12.47 -5.30
CA LEU A 231 9.90 -12.89 -3.91
C LEU A 231 8.46 -13.11 -3.47
N PHE A 232 8.23 -14.11 -2.62
CA PHE A 232 6.89 -14.47 -2.19
C PHE A 232 6.76 -14.35 -0.67
N ARG A 233 5.72 -13.63 -0.25
CA ARG A 233 5.31 -13.39 1.13
C ARG A 233 5.00 -14.71 1.85
N ASP A 234 5.59 -14.94 3.02
CA ASP A 234 5.01 -15.89 3.96
C ASP A 234 3.79 -15.25 4.62
N ARG A 235 2.60 -15.67 4.19
CA ARG A 235 1.36 -15.06 4.66
C ARG A 235 1.15 -15.29 6.15
N VAL A 236 1.48 -16.48 6.67
CA VAL A 236 1.22 -16.83 8.08
C VAL A 236 2.02 -15.96 9.03
N LEU A 237 3.31 -15.74 8.78
CA LEU A 237 4.13 -14.84 9.59
C LEU A 237 3.73 -13.38 9.42
N SER A 238 3.43 -12.97 8.19
CA SER A 238 3.04 -11.59 7.91
C SER A 238 1.70 -11.22 8.56
N ASP A 239 0.71 -12.11 8.47
CA ASP A 239 -0.61 -11.94 9.09
C ASP A 239 -0.52 -12.00 10.62
N ALA A 240 0.44 -12.75 11.18
CA ALA A 240 0.64 -12.77 12.63
C ALA A 240 1.01 -11.39 13.17
N ILE A 241 1.93 -10.68 12.50
CA ILE A 241 2.24 -9.28 12.81
C ILE A 241 1.04 -8.37 12.51
N GLY A 242 0.43 -8.53 11.34
CA GLY A 242 -0.67 -7.66 10.88
C GLY A 242 -1.92 -7.71 11.78
N PHE A 243 -2.29 -8.90 12.27
CA PHE A 243 -3.65 -9.15 12.75
C PHE A 243 -3.75 -9.98 14.04
N GLU A 244 -2.68 -10.59 14.53
CA GLU A 244 -2.74 -11.49 15.69
C GLU A 244 -1.97 -10.98 16.91
N TYR A 245 -0.71 -10.59 16.73
CA TYR A 245 0.23 -10.31 17.82
C TYR A 245 -0.13 -9.09 18.66
N HIS A 246 -0.98 -8.18 18.15
CA HIS A 246 -1.54 -7.09 18.93
C HIS A 246 -2.37 -7.57 20.14
N ARG A 247 -2.77 -8.85 20.17
CA ARG A 247 -3.52 -9.50 21.27
C ARG A 247 -2.63 -10.19 22.30
N LEU A 248 -1.33 -10.31 22.02
CA LEU A 248 -0.35 -10.95 22.89
C LEU A 248 0.42 -9.89 23.71
N SER A 249 1.16 -10.35 24.73
CA SER A 249 2.20 -9.50 25.28
C SER A 249 3.32 -9.32 24.24
N PRO A 250 4.02 -8.17 24.20
CA PRO A 250 5.13 -7.96 23.27
C PRO A 250 6.19 -9.07 23.35
N GLN A 251 6.49 -9.55 24.56
CA GLN A 251 7.44 -10.64 24.77
C GLN A 251 6.96 -11.95 24.13
N ASP A 252 5.71 -12.36 24.41
CA ASP A 252 5.16 -13.61 23.84
C ASP A 252 5.09 -13.56 22.31
N ALA A 253 4.79 -12.39 21.73
CA ALA A 253 4.76 -12.19 20.29
C ALA A 253 6.15 -12.33 19.65
N VAL A 254 7.18 -11.74 20.26
CA VAL A 254 8.59 -11.89 19.81
C VAL A 254 9.04 -13.35 19.91
N GLU A 255 8.79 -14.00 21.05
CA GLU A 255 9.15 -15.40 21.26
C GLU A 255 8.44 -16.34 20.28
N ASP A 256 7.16 -16.11 19.97
CA ASP A 256 6.43 -16.87 18.96
C ASP A 256 6.98 -16.64 17.56
N PHE A 257 7.27 -15.40 17.18
CA PHE A 257 7.80 -15.09 15.85
C PHE A 257 9.15 -15.77 15.60
N VAL A 258 10.10 -15.62 16.52
CA VAL A 258 11.42 -16.25 16.43
C VAL A 258 11.30 -17.78 16.43
N ARG A 259 10.43 -18.35 17.27
CA ARG A 259 10.15 -19.79 17.27
C ARG A 259 9.61 -20.27 15.92
N ARG A 260 8.72 -19.52 15.27
CA ARG A 260 8.18 -19.87 13.94
C ARG A 260 9.27 -19.81 12.87
N LEU A 261 10.18 -18.83 12.90
CA LEU A 261 11.35 -18.81 11.99
C LEU A 261 12.23 -20.05 12.15
N TRP A 262 12.53 -20.44 13.40
CA TRP A 262 13.30 -21.65 13.67
C TRP A 262 12.57 -22.93 13.26
N TYR A 263 11.24 -22.97 13.39
CA TYR A 263 10.43 -24.08 12.90
C TYR A 263 10.51 -24.21 11.37
N ILE A 264 10.41 -23.09 10.65
CA ILE A 264 10.62 -23.04 9.19
C ILE A 264 12.00 -23.58 8.86
N ARG A 265 13.06 -23.04 9.49
CA ARG A 265 14.44 -23.47 9.25
C ARG A 265 14.66 -24.96 9.47
N LYS A 266 14.04 -25.54 10.51
CA LYS A 266 14.10 -26.99 10.82
C LYS A 266 13.32 -27.85 9.84
N SER A 267 12.28 -27.31 9.22
CA SER A 267 11.49 -28.04 8.22
C SER A 267 12.15 -28.07 6.83
N LEU A 268 13.14 -27.21 6.60
CA LEU A 268 13.83 -27.09 5.31
C LEU A 268 15.09 -27.97 5.24
N PRO A 269 15.46 -28.44 4.04
CA PRO A 269 16.72 -29.15 3.81
C PRO A 269 17.95 -28.40 4.35
N GLN A 270 18.97 -29.15 4.75
CA GLN A 270 20.25 -28.59 5.19
C GLN A 270 21.17 -28.27 3.99
N GLY A 271 22.16 -27.41 4.20
CA GLY A 271 23.22 -27.15 3.23
C GLY A 271 22.95 -25.99 2.25
N ARG A 272 21.96 -25.14 2.54
CA ARG A 272 21.74 -23.88 1.84
C ARG A 272 21.05 -22.85 2.73
N ASP A 273 21.16 -21.60 2.32
CA ASP A 273 20.44 -20.49 2.90
C ASP A 273 19.07 -20.32 2.24
N TYR A 274 18.11 -19.85 3.02
CA TYR A 274 16.73 -19.58 2.63
C TYR A 274 16.35 -18.16 3.00
N VAL A 275 15.36 -17.60 2.31
CA VAL A 275 14.82 -16.26 2.61
C VAL A 275 13.36 -16.37 3.02
N VAL A 276 13.03 -15.79 4.17
CA VAL A 276 11.64 -15.68 4.64
C VAL A 276 11.21 -14.25 4.41
N ASN A 277 10.25 -14.04 3.49
CA ASN A 277 9.74 -12.70 3.19
C ASN A 277 8.53 -12.41 4.09
N VAL A 278 8.65 -11.44 4.98
CA VAL A 278 7.55 -10.95 5.82
C VAL A 278 7.12 -9.61 5.24
N ILE A 279 5.92 -9.58 4.65
CA ILE A 279 5.44 -8.46 3.85
C ILE A 279 4.04 -8.08 4.35
N LEU A 280 3.85 -6.84 4.74
CA LEU A 280 2.61 -6.30 5.26
C LEU A 280 2.57 -4.79 5.02
N ASP A 281 1.38 -4.21 5.09
CA ASP A 281 1.22 -2.76 5.02
C ASP A 281 1.90 -2.06 6.19
N GLY A 282 2.41 -0.86 5.92
CA GLY A 282 3.22 -0.10 6.87
C GLY A 282 2.41 0.56 7.98
N GLU A 283 1.09 0.66 7.85
CA GLU A 283 0.20 1.41 8.74
C GLU A 283 -0.81 0.54 9.49
N ASN A 284 -1.28 -0.54 8.88
CA ASN A 284 -2.48 -1.26 9.32
C ASN A 284 -2.36 -1.90 10.72
N ALA A 285 -1.17 -2.39 11.09
CA ALA A 285 -1.00 -3.09 12.35
C ALA A 285 -1.01 -2.14 13.56
N TRP A 286 -0.35 -0.98 13.46
CA TRP A 286 0.18 -0.29 14.63
C TRP A 286 -0.88 0.38 15.50
N GLU A 287 -2.02 0.77 14.92
CA GLU A 287 -3.16 1.32 15.67
C GLU A 287 -3.79 0.31 16.66
N TYR A 288 -3.51 -0.98 16.52
CA TYR A 288 -4.00 -2.01 17.42
C TYR A 288 -2.99 -2.40 18.49
N TYR A 289 -1.72 -2.05 18.31
CA TYR A 289 -0.67 -2.38 19.27
C TYR A 289 -0.59 -1.33 20.38
N ARG A 290 -0.24 -1.79 21.57
CA ARG A 290 0.15 -0.90 22.66
C ARG A 290 1.33 -0.04 22.22
N ASN A 291 1.24 1.27 22.46
CA ASN A 291 2.29 2.24 22.12
C ASN A 291 2.75 2.10 20.66
N ASN A 292 1.80 2.01 19.72
CA ASN A 292 2.07 1.98 18.28
C ASN A 292 3.09 0.90 17.85
N GLY A 293 3.12 -0.24 18.56
CA GLY A 293 4.01 -1.36 18.26
C GLY A 293 5.43 -1.25 18.81
N LEU A 294 5.82 -0.13 19.42
CA LEU A 294 7.20 0.14 19.85
C LEU A 294 7.82 -1.00 20.69
N PRO A 295 7.17 -1.55 21.75
CA PRO A 295 7.77 -2.63 22.53
C PRO A 295 7.97 -3.93 21.73
N PHE A 296 7.05 -4.24 20.80
CA PHE A 296 7.15 -5.43 19.96
C PHE A 296 8.27 -5.27 18.92
N LEU A 297 8.30 -4.13 18.21
CA LEU A 297 9.32 -3.85 17.19
C LEU A 297 10.72 -3.84 17.80
N THR A 298 10.89 -3.17 18.95
CA THR A 298 12.17 -3.12 19.67
C THR A 298 12.64 -4.53 20.03
N GLY A 299 11.78 -5.31 20.71
CA GLY A 299 12.14 -6.68 21.11
C GLY A 299 12.37 -7.61 19.93
N LEU A 300 11.63 -7.44 18.82
CA LEU A 300 11.83 -8.24 17.62
C LEU A 300 13.18 -7.94 16.97
N TYR A 301 13.52 -6.67 16.78
CA TYR A 301 14.81 -6.29 16.18
C TYR A 301 16.00 -6.65 17.08
N GLU A 302 15.87 -6.52 18.40
CA GLU A 302 16.87 -6.99 19.37
C GLU A 302 17.08 -8.51 19.24
N ALA A 303 16.01 -9.30 19.33
CA ALA A 303 16.09 -10.75 19.22
C ALA A 303 16.72 -11.20 17.90
N LEU A 304 16.33 -10.60 16.77
CA LEU A 304 16.91 -10.93 15.46
C LEU A 304 18.38 -10.48 15.33
N SER A 305 18.78 -9.41 16.00
CA SER A 305 20.17 -8.92 15.97
C SER A 305 21.12 -9.79 16.80
N GLU A 306 20.59 -10.50 17.80
CA GLU A 306 21.34 -11.45 18.63
C GLU A 306 21.48 -12.85 17.99
N GLU A 307 20.64 -13.15 17.01
CA GLU A 307 20.66 -14.42 16.30
C GLU A 307 21.82 -14.53 15.30
N ARG A 308 22.47 -15.70 15.27
CA ARG A 308 23.61 -15.95 14.36
C ARG A 308 23.22 -16.63 13.05
N GLU A 309 22.17 -17.45 13.09
CA GLU A 309 21.70 -18.21 11.91
C GLU A 309 20.49 -17.56 11.23
N LEU A 310 19.78 -16.66 11.94
CA LEU A 310 18.67 -15.88 11.38
C LEU A 310 19.19 -14.46 11.09
N VAL A 311 19.54 -14.21 9.83
CA VAL A 311 20.13 -12.94 9.42
C VAL A 311 19.10 -12.08 8.69
N THR A 312 18.93 -10.84 9.13
CA THR A 312 18.13 -9.84 8.41
C THR A 312 18.96 -9.25 7.26
N THR A 313 18.33 -9.09 6.10
CA THR A 313 18.99 -8.58 4.90
C THR A 313 17.98 -7.88 4.00
N THR A 314 18.46 -7.17 2.98
CA THR A 314 17.61 -6.57 1.96
C THR A 314 17.50 -7.48 0.73
N PRO A 315 16.43 -7.38 -0.06
CA PRO A 315 16.27 -8.15 -1.30
C PRO A 315 17.49 -8.05 -2.22
N SER A 316 17.96 -6.85 -2.51
CA SER A 316 19.10 -6.68 -3.42
C SER A 316 20.39 -7.26 -2.86
N LYS A 317 20.64 -7.14 -1.55
CA LYS A 317 21.82 -7.74 -0.91
C LYS A 317 21.75 -9.27 -0.97
N TYR A 318 20.61 -9.85 -0.63
CA TYR A 318 20.40 -11.30 -0.72
C TYR A 318 20.66 -11.82 -2.15
N LEU A 319 20.11 -11.15 -3.17
CA LEU A 319 20.23 -11.55 -4.57
C LEU A 319 21.65 -11.37 -5.14
N GLN A 320 22.46 -10.47 -4.57
CA GLN A 320 23.88 -10.33 -4.93
C GLN A 320 24.73 -11.45 -4.32
N GLU A 321 24.46 -11.79 -3.06
CA GLU A 321 25.22 -12.79 -2.29
C GLU A 321 24.88 -14.23 -2.69
N HIS A 322 23.66 -14.48 -3.19
CA HIS A 322 23.17 -15.82 -3.50
C HIS A 322 22.96 -16.03 -5.00
N GLN A 323 23.60 -17.05 -5.53
CA GLN A 323 23.45 -17.50 -6.92
C GLN A 323 22.59 -18.77 -6.99
N GLY A 324 21.98 -19.07 -8.14
CA GLY A 324 21.21 -20.32 -8.32
C GLY A 324 19.74 -20.23 -7.89
N MET A 325 19.08 -19.13 -8.25
CA MET A 325 17.63 -18.95 -8.09
C MET A 325 16.86 -20.08 -8.79
N SER A 326 15.73 -20.50 -8.21
CA SER A 326 14.82 -21.41 -8.91
C SER A 326 14.24 -20.73 -10.14
N VAL A 327 14.20 -21.44 -11.26
CA VAL A 327 13.50 -20.94 -12.44
C VAL A 327 12.01 -21.21 -12.26
N LEU A 328 11.20 -20.17 -12.40
CA LEU A 328 9.75 -20.31 -12.47
C LEU A 328 9.36 -20.23 -13.95
N GLU A 329 8.95 -21.37 -14.52
CA GLU A 329 8.62 -21.46 -15.95
C GLU A 329 7.41 -20.62 -16.34
N ARG A 330 6.44 -20.52 -15.43
CA ARG A 330 5.21 -19.77 -15.64
C ARG A 330 4.75 -19.16 -14.33
N LEU A 331 4.31 -17.89 -14.39
CA LEU A 331 3.62 -17.23 -13.29
C LEU A 331 2.16 -16.99 -13.67
N LEU A 332 1.23 -17.44 -12.82
CA LEU A 332 -0.19 -17.15 -12.98
C LEU A 332 -0.52 -15.75 -12.43
N PRO A 333 -1.45 -15.02 -13.07
CA PRO A 333 -1.82 -13.69 -12.61
C PRO A 333 -2.54 -13.77 -11.26
N GLY A 334 -2.28 -12.79 -10.39
CA GLY A 334 -2.91 -12.66 -9.09
C GLY A 334 -2.32 -11.52 -8.26
N SER A 335 -2.94 -11.28 -7.10
CA SER A 335 -2.49 -10.30 -6.12
C SER A 335 -2.05 -11.00 -4.82
N TRP A 336 -1.45 -10.25 -3.91
CA TRP A 336 -1.15 -10.77 -2.57
C TRP A 336 -2.39 -11.04 -1.71
N ILE A 337 -3.57 -10.60 -2.18
CA ILE A 337 -4.87 -10.82 -1.55
C ILE A 337 -5.58 -11.95 -2.28
N PHE A 338 -5.77 -13.07 -1.59
CA PHE A 338 -6.44 -14.28 -2.09
C PHE A 338 -5.84 -14.89 -3.38
N GLY A 339 -4.67 -14.43 -3.82
CA GLY A 339 -4.03 -14.88 -5.07
C GLY A 339 -4.80 -14.49 -6.34
N ASN A 340 -5.71 -13.51 -6.28
CA ASN A 340 -6.59 -13.15 -7.39
C ASN A 340 -6.97 -11.66 -7.39
N PHE A 341 -7.83 -11.22 -8.31
CA PHE A 341 -8.23 -9.81 -8.44
C PHE A 341 -9.65 -9.46 -7.95
N SER A 342 -10.33 -10.34 -7.21
CA SER A 342 -11.74 -10.13 -6.80
C SER A 342 -11.98 -8.89 -5.93
N SER A 343 -10.93 -8.39 -5.25
CA SER A 343 -11.00 -7.14 -4.50
C SER A 343 -11.20 -5.91 -5.39
N TRP A 344 -10.87 -5.95 -6.69
CA TRP A 344 -10.94 -4.79 -7.59
C TRP A 344 -11.79 -5.00 -8.85
N ILE A 345 -12.23 -6.23 -9.13
CA ILE A 345 -13.13 -6.54 -10.26
C ILE A 345 -14.01 -7.75 -9.94
N GLY A 346 -15.21 -7.81 -10.50
CA GLY A 346 -16.16 -8.93 -10.37
C GLY A 346 -17.43 -8.58 -9.59
N HIS A 347 -17.35 -7.67 -8.60
CA HIS A 347 -18.53 -7.15 -7.91
C HIS A 347 -19.29 -6.15 -8.81
N PRO A 348 -20.64 -6.12 -8.82
CA PRO A 348 -21.43 -5.22 -9.69
C PRO A 348 -21.00 -3.74 -9.64
N GLU A 349 -20.76 -3.19 -8.45
CA GLU A 349 -20.29 -1.80 -8.30
C GLU A 349 -18.87 -1.57 -8.87
N LYS A 350 -17.95 -2.52 -8.68
CA LYS A 350 -16.58 -2.46 -9.22
C LYS A 350 -16.61 -2.53 -10.75
N ASN A 351 -17.45 -3.43 -11.27
CA ASN A 351 -17.69 -3.63 -12.69
C ASN A 351 -18.27 -2.37 -13.35
N TRP A 352 -19.26 -1.73 -12.72
CA TRP A 352 -19.78 -0.46 -13.17
C TRP A 352 -18.71 0.63 -13.22
N ALA A 353 -17.83 0.72 -12.21
CA ALA A 353 -16.73 1.69 -12.23
C ALA A 353 -15.76 1.45 -13.41
N TRP A 354 -15.42 0.19 -13.71
CA TRP A 354 -14.64 -0.16 -14.90
C TRP A 354 -15.33 0.24 -16.21
N GLU A 355 -16.64 0.07 -16.30
CA GLU A 355 -17.43 0.53 -17.46
C GLU A 355 -17.39 2.06 -17.61
N GLN A 356 -17.54 2.80 -16.51
CA GLN A 356 -17.45 4.27 -16.53
C GLN A 356 -16.06 4.76 -16.96
N LEU A 357 -14.99 4.15 -16.42
CA LEU A 357 -13.62 4.47 -16.81
C LEU A 357 -13.36 4.14 -18.29
N PHE A 358 -13.85 3.00 -18.77
CA PHE A 358 -13.74 2.60 -20.18
C PHE A 358 -14.40 3.60 -21.13
N GLU A 359 -15.61 4.08 -20.79
CA GLU A 359 -16.31 5.05 -21.62
C GLU A 359 -15.52 6.35 -21.79
N VAL A 360 -14.99 6.89 -20.69
CA VAL A 360 -14.16 8.10 -20.68
C VAL A 360 -12.87 7.88 -21.45
N ARG A 361 -12.18 6.76 -21.20
CA ARG A 361 -10.93 6.42 -21.89
C ARG A 361 -11.13 6.30 -23.41
N ARG A 362 -12.21 5.63 -23.84
CA ARG A 362 -12.57 5.50 -25.26
C ARG A 362 -12.90 6.84 -25.89
N GLU A 363 -13.53 7.75 -25.16
CA GLU A 363 -13.79 9.10 -25.65
C GLU A 363 -12.49 9.91 -25.81
N PHE A 364 -11.59 9.84 -24.82
CA PHE A 364 -10.27 10.45 -24.90
C PHE A 364 -9.51 9.96 -26.13
N GLU A 365 -9.44 8.64 -26.35
CA GLU A 365 -8.74 8.04 -27.49
C GLU A 365 -9.26 8.53 -28.86
N LYS A 366 -10.58 8.79 -28.98
CA LYS A 366 -11.17 9.30 -30.22
C LYS A 366 -10.76 10.72 -30.58
N VAL A 367 -10.42 11.54 -29.58
CA VAL A 367 -10.23 12.98 -29.78
C VAL A 367 -8.85 13.49 -29.37
N LYS A 368 -8.02 12.67 -28.70
CA LYS A 368 -6.73 13.08 -28.15
C LYS A 368 -5.82 13.81 -29.14
N ASP A 369 -5.85 13.43 -30.42
CA ASP A 369 -5.00 14.05 -31.45
C ASP A 369 -5.48 15.44 -31.90
N ARG A 370 -6.71 15.83 -31.53
CA ARG A 370 -7.30 17.15 -31.80
C ARG A 370 -7.25 18.09 -30.58
N LEU A 371 -6.92 17.55 -29.40
CA LEU A 371 -6.80 18.36 -28.19
C LEU A 371 -5.49 19.16 -28.22
N SER A 372 -5.50 20.34 -27.60
CA SER A 372 -4.24 21.05 -27.34
C SER A 372 -3.33 20.18 -26.44
N PRO A 373 -1.99 20.31 -26.54
CA PRO A 373 -1.08 19.50 -25.75
C PRO A 373 -1.33 19.55 -24.23
N SER A 374 -1.68 20.72 -23.70
CA SER A 374 -1.97 20.89 -22.27
C SER A 374 -3.26 20.22 -21.83
N VAL A 375 -4.33 20.32 -22.63
CA VAL A 375 -5.61 19.65 -22.34
C VAL A 375 -5.45 18.14 -22.45
N ARG A 376 -4.72 17.67 -23.46
CA ARG A 376 -4.41 16.24 -23.63
C ARG A 376 -3.65 15.68 -22.44
N GLU A 377 -2.59 16.36 -21.99
CA GLU A 377 -1.79 15.90 -20.85
C GLU A 377 -2.61 15.89 -19.57
N ARG A 378 -3.38 16.95 -19.29
CA ARG A 378 -4.24 17.00 -18.09
C ARG A 378 -5.31 15.92 -18.10
N ALA A 379 -5.99 15.71 -19.24
CA ALA A 379 -6.98 14.66 -19.37
C ALA A 379 -6.36 13.26 -19.21
N TYR A 380 -5.15 13.06 -19.73
CA TYR A 380 -4.45 11.79 -19.58
C TYR A 380 -4.01 11.55 -18.13
N GLU A 381 -3.48 12.56 -17.45
CA GLU A 381 -3.12 12.49 -16.02
C GLU A 381 -4.31 12.09 -15.15
N LEU A 382 -5.48 12.71 -15.37
CA LEU A 382 -6.69 12.37 -14.63
C LEU A 382 -7.18 10.95 -14.91
N ILE A 383 -7.00 10.44 -16.13
CA ILE A 383 -7.28 9.04 -16.46
C ILE A 383 -6.36 8.12 -15.66
N LEU A 384 -5.05 8.39 -15.65
CA LEU A 384 -4.08 7.61 -14.87
C LEU A 384 -4.40 7.66 -13.36
N GLN A 385 -4.88 8.79 -12.86
CA GLN A 385 -5.34 8.91 -11.49
C GLN A 385 -6.60 8.07 -11.21
N ALA A 386 -7.55 8.04 -12.15
CA ALA A 386 -8.79 7.27 -12.04
C ALA A 386 -8.57 5.74 -12.15
N GLU A 387 -7.40 5.30 -12.63
CA GLU A 387 -7.00 3.89 -12.66
C GLU A 387 -6.56 3.34 -11.29
N GLY A 388 -6.34 4.20 -10.30
CA GLY A 388 -5.84 3.81 -8.98
C GLY A 388 -6.71 2.77 -8.28
N SER A 389 -6.08 1.80 -7.62
CA SER A 389 -6.77 0.64 -7.01
C SER A 389 -7.74 1.05 -5.89
N ASP A 390 -7.45 2.13 -5.17
CA ASP A 390 -8.26 2.65 -4.05
C ASP A 390 -9.71 2.93 -4.45
N TRP A 391 -9.94 3.43 -5.67
CA TRP A 391 -11.29 3.73 -6.15
C TRP A 391 -12.16 2.47 -6.26
N PHE A 392 -11.54 1.32 -6.52
CA PHE A 392 -12.23 0.04 -6.70
C PHE A 392 -12.31 -0.75 -5.39
N TRP A 393 -11.34 -0.57 -4.49
CA TRP A 393 -11.28 -1.25 -3.19
C TRP A 393 -12.53 -1.01 -2.34
N TRP A 394 -12.98 0.25 -2.27
CA TRP A 394 -14.12 0.63 -1.44
C TRP A 394 -15.49 0.34 -2.06
N LEU A 395 -15.55 -0.05 -3.34
CA LEU A 395 -16.81 -0.34 -4.02
C LEU A 395 -17.32 -1.75 -3.70
N GLY A 396 -18.63 -1.89 -3.57
CA GLY A 396 -19.29 -3.12 -3.13
C GLY A 396 -19.35 -3.32 -1.62
N GLU A 397 -19.90 -4.45 -1.19
CA GLU A 397 -20.12 -4.74 0.24
C GLU A 397 -18.91 -5.43 0.90
N ASP A 398 -17.92 -5.87 0.11
CA ASP A 398 -16.78 -6.67 0.57
C ASP A 398 -15.85 -5.91 1.56
N HIS A 399 -15.79 -4.57 1.44
CA HIS A 399 -14.94 -3.70 2.25
C HIS A 399 -15.75 -2.52 2.81
N PRO A 400 -16.44 -2.70 3.95
CA PRO A 400 -17.29 -1.65 4.52
C PRO A 400 -16.45 -0.49 5.04
N SER A 401 -16.82 0.73 4.65
CA SER A 401 -16.24 1.96 5.18
C SER A 401 -17.30 3.06 5.30
N PRO A 402 -17.31 3.84 6.40
CA PRO A 402 -18.18 5.01 6.51
C PRO A 402 -17.83 6.10 5.48
N GLN A 403 -16.62 6.07 4.90
CA GLN A 403 -16.19 7.00 3.86
C GLN A 403 -16.39 6.49 2.43
N LYS A 404 -16.99 5.32 2.20
CA LYS A 404 -17.18 4.73 0.85
C LYS A 404 -17.78 5.70 -0.18
N ASN A 405 -18.80 6.46 0.22
CA ASN A 405 -19.46 7.44 -0.66
C ASN A 405 -18.53 8.59 -1.07
N ILE A 406 -17.56 8.94 -0.23
CA ILE A 406 -16.56 9.97 -0.52
C ILE A 406 -15.61 9.49 -1.62
N PHE A 407 -15.10 8.26 -1.51
CA PHE A 407 -14.26 7.65 -2.55
C PHE A 407 -14.98 7.56 -3.90
N ALA A 408 -16.25 7.10 -3.90
CA ALA A 408 -17.06 7.04 -5.12
C ALA A 408 -17.27 8.43 -5.75
N ALA A 409 -17.54 9.46 -4.94
CA ALA A 409 -17.71 10.82 -5.41
C ALA A 409 -16.41 11.40 -6.02
N TYR A 410 -15.26 11.16 -5.41
CA TYR A 410 -13.97 11.59 -5.96
C TYR A 410 -13.65 10.88 -7.28
N PHE A 411 -13.84 9.56 -7.36
CA PHE A 411 -13.67 8.81 -8.60
C PHE A 411 -14.53 9.37 -9.73
N LEU A 412 -15.82 9.62 -9.48
CA LEU A 412 -16.71 10.21 -10.48
C LEU A 412 -16.32 11.64 -10.85
N GLY A 413 -15.83 12.43 -9.89
CA GLY A 413 -15.30 13.77 -10.13
C GLY A 413 -14.11 13.75 -11.10
N LEU A 414 -13.19 12.78 -10.98
CA LEU A 414 -12.09 12.62 -11.94
C LEU A 414 -12.62 12.36 -13.36
N LEU A 415 -13.60 11.45 -13.49
CA LEU A 415 -14.20 11.11 -14.78
C LEU A 415 -14.97 12.29 -15.40
N GLU A 416 -15.66 13.07 -14.57
CA GLU A 416 -16.37 14.28 -15.00
C GLU A 416 -15.41 15.37 -15.47
N GLU A 417 -14.32 15.62 -14.73
CA GLU A 417 -13.29 16.59 -15.14
C GLU A 417 -12.67 16.21 -16.49
N VAL A 418 -12.40 14.92 -16.73
CA VAL A 418 -11.94 14.46 -18.05
C VAL A 418 -12.98 14.77 -19.12
N ARG A 419 -14.25 14.40 -18.92
CA ARG A 419 -15.33 14.66 -19.90
C ARG A 419 -15.46 16.16 -20.22
N ASP A 420 -15.34 17.02 -19.22
CA ASP A 420 -15.41 18.47 -19.41
C ASP A 420 -14.21 19.01 -20.20
N LEU A 421 -13.00 18.52 -19.93
CA LEU A 421 -11.81 18.83 -20.74
C LEU A 421 -11.99 18.40 -22.21
N LEU A 422 -12.53 17.20 -22.43
CA LEU A 422 -12.80 16.69 -23.78
C LEU A 422 -13.87 17.51 -24.52
N ARG A 423 -14.90 18.02 -23.83
CA ARG A 423 -15.93 18.88 -24.40
C ARG A 423 -15.42 20.28 -24.71
N ALA A 424 -14.72 20.90 -23.76
CA ALA A 424 -14.14 22.24 -23.91
C ALA A 424 -13.11 22.26 -25.06
N GLY A 425 -12.31 21.21 -25.20
CA GLY A 425 -11.35 21.04 -26.30
C GLY A 425 -11.99 20.93 -27.69
N ARG A 426 -13.25 20.49 -27.80
CA ARG A 426 -13.99 20.45 -29.07
C ARG A 426 -14.58 21.82 -29.44
N GLY A 427 -15.00 22.61 -28.45
CA GLY A 427 -15.65 23.90 -28.66
C GLY A 427 -14.73 25.02 -29.16
N SER A 428 -13.42 24.93 -28.87
CA SER A 428 -12.44 25.93 -29.33
C SER A 428 -12.11 25.83 -30.82
N GLU A 429 -12.25 24.66 -31.46
CA GLU A 429 -12.09 24.50 -32.91
C GLU A 429 -13.28 25.03 -33.72
N GLU A 430 -14.52 24.90 -33.22
CA GLU A 430 -15.71 25.45 -33.89
C GLU A 430 -15.73 26.99 -33.92
N GLN A 431 -15.09 27.64 -32.94
CA GLN A 431 -14.91 29.09 -32.95
C GLN A 431 -13.74 29.53 -33.85
N CYS A 432 -12.68 28.74 -33.97
CA CYS A 432 -11.55 29.05 -34.83
C CYS A 432 -11.89 28.90 -36.33
N THR A 433 -12.73 27.91 -36.66
CA THR A 433 -13.21 27.68 -38.04
C THR A 433 -14.27 28.68 -38.51
N ARG A 434 -15.01 29.32 -37.59
CA ARG A 434 -15.97 30.41 -37.91
C ARG A 434 -15.34 31.80 -37.96
N GLY A 435 -14.06 31.94 -37.58
CA GLY A 435 -13.33 33.22 -37.62
C GLY A 435 -12.56 33.50 -38.92
N THR A 436 -12.60 32.57 -39.88
CA THR A 436 -11.89 32.67 -41.17
C THR A 436 -12.82 32.59 -42.40
N SER A 437 -14.11 32.92 -42.24
CA SER A 437 -15.08 33.02 -43.34
C SER A 437 -15.40 34.47 -43.71
#